data_AF-A0A847JB08-F1
#
_entry.id   AF-A0A847JB08-F1
#
_cell.length_a   1.000
_cell.length_b   1.000
_cell.length_c   1.000
_cell.angle_alpha   90.00
_cell.angle_beta   90.00
_cell.angle_gamma   90.00
#
_symmetry.space_group_name_H-M   'P 1'
#
loop_
_entity.id
_entity.type
_entity.pdbx_description
1 polymer ?
#
loop_
_entity_poly.entity_id
_entity_poly.type
_entity_poly.pdbx_seq_one_letter_code
_entity_poly.pdbx_strand_id
1 'polypeptide(L)'
;EATAYSIPYRLIPIEHGQYPRATATQLWADPDFEAAVEALRTVRRDAASRRTKIAAASALVDRAFSFDAYVGRLAARLETLLGREIRVLTP
;
A
#
# COMPACT_ATOMS: atom_id res chain seq x y z
N GLU A 1 -9.62 0.11 1.29
CA GLU A 1 -9.07 -0.77 0.22
C GLU A 1 -9.43 -2.22 0.53
N ALA A 2 -9.83 -3.03 -0.46
CA ALA A 2 -10.37 -4.37 -0.20
C ALA A 2 -9.29 -5.44 0.12
N THR A 3 -8.01 -5.07 0.07
CA THR A 3 -6.86 -5.97 0.22
C THR A 3 -6.38 -6.12 1.68
N ALA A 4 -6.78 -5.23 2.58
CA ALA A 4 -6.26 -5.17 3.95
C ALA A 4 -7.36 -5.38 5.01
N TYR A 5 -6.94 -5.78 6.22
CA TYR A 5 -7.76 -5.66 7.43
C TYR A 5 -7.39 -4.35 8.11
N SER A 6 -8.23 -3.33 7.96
CA SER A 6 -7.98 -2.03 8.58
C SER A 6 -8.21 -2.11 10.09
N ILE A 7 -7.32 -1.47 10.83
CA ILE A 7 -7.40 -1.34 12.28
C ILE A 7 -7.46 0.15 12.65
N PRO A 8 -8.09 0.50 13.77
CA PRO A 8 -8.04 1.85 14.28
C PRO A 8 -6.61 2.23 14.68
N TYR A 9 -6.39 3.53 14.75
CA TYR A 9 -5.18 4.12 15.28
C TYR A 9 -5.55 5.36 16.08
N ARG A 10 -4.63 5.81 16.93
CA ARG A 10 -4.71 7.11 17.60
C ARG A 10 -3.54 7.97 17.14
N LEU A 11 -3.77 9.27 17.03
CA LEU A 11 -2.69 10.21 16.75
C LEU A 11 -1.99 10.56 18.06
N ILE A 12 -0.69 10.29 18.15
CA ILE A 12 0.14 10.67 19.30
C ILE A 12 1.22 11.66 18.86
N PRO A 13 1.61 12.64 19.70
CA PRO A 13 2.75 13.49 19.40
C PRO A 13 4.02 12.66 19.23
N ILE A 14 4.85 13.01 18.25
CA ILE A 14 6.21 12.46 18.15
C ILE A 14 7.09 13.22 19.14
N GLU A 15 7.64 12.52 20.13
CA GLU A 15 8.51 13.13 21.11
C GLU A 15 9.90 13.43 20.53
N HIS A 16 10.59 14.39 21.16
CA HIS A 16 11.94 14.74 20.76
C HIS A 16 12.88 13.52 20.81
N GLY A 17 13.61 13.28 19.73
CA GLY A 17 14.57 12.17 19.63
C GLY A 17 13.97 10.82 19.19
N GLN A 18 12.65 10.66 19.09
CA GLN A 18 12.04 9.42 18.58
C GLN A 18 12.29 9.20 17.08
N TYR A 19 12.32 10.29 16.30
CA TYR A 19 12.58 10.25 14.87
C TYR A 19 13.53 11.37 14.43
N PRO A 20 14.52 11.07 13.56
CA PRO A 20 15.35 12.10 12.96
C PRO A 20 14.48 13.11 12.19
N ARG A 21 14.73 14.40 12.43
CA ARG A 21 14.01 15.54 11.79
C ARG A 21 12.52 15.65 12.14
N ALA A 22 12.05 14.95 13.17
CA ALA A 22 10.70 15.18 13.66
C ALA A 22 10.56 16.57 14.28
N THR A 23 9.52 17.31 13.89
CA THR A 23 9.15 18.58 14.50
C THR A 23 8.13 18.34 15.63
N ALA A 24 8.07 19.27 16.59
CA ALA A 24 7.16 19.18 17.75
C ALA A 24 5.65 19.17 17.38
N THR A 25 5.31 19.45 16.13
CA THR A 25 3.93 19.47 15.62
C THR A 25 3.55 18.19 14.89
N GLN A 26 4.48 17.28 14.65
CA GLN A 26 4.18 16.04 13.94
C GLN A 26 3.53 15.01 14.86
N LEU A 27 2.56 14.30 14.29
CA LEU A 27 1.82 13.25 14.96
C LEU A 27 2.14 11.91 14.30
N TRP A 28 2.20 10.85 15.11
CA TRP A 28 2.30 9.47 14.69
C TRP A 28 0.94 8.78 14.79
N ALA A 29 0.58 8.02 13.77
CA ALA A 29 -0.59 7.16 13.80
C ALA A 29 -0.23 5.86 14.54
N ASP A 30 -0.39 5.86 15.86
CA ASP A 30 -0.14 4.72 16.73
C ASP A 30 -1.24 3.67 16.55
N PRO A 31 -0.93 2.49 15.97
CA PRO A 31 -1.93 1.48 15.68
C PRO A 31 -2.46 0.84 16.97
N ASP A 32 -3.77 0.53 16.98
CA ASP A 32 -4.35 -0.25 18.07
C ASP A 32 -3.82 -1.68 18.04
N PHE A 33 -3.05 -2.04 19.06
CA PHE A 33 -2.41 -3.34 19.18
C PHE A 33 -3.42 -4.50 19.28
N GLU A 34 -4.46 -4.36 20.11
CA GLU A 34 -5.44 -5.43 20.31
C GLU A 34 -6.26 -5.66 19.04
N ALA A 35 -6.65 -4.57 18.35
CA ALA A 35 -7.32 -4.68 17.06
C ALA A 35 -6.42 -5.34 16.00
N ALA A 36 -5.11 -5.08 16.01
CA ALA A 36 -4.15 -5.76 15.14
C ALA A 36 -4.09 -7.26 15.42
N VAL A 37 -4.07 -7.66 16.70
CA VAL A 37 -4.10 -9.07 17.09
C VAL A 37 -5.40 -9.74 16.64
N GLU A 38 -6.55 -9.09 16.80
CA GLU A 38 -7.83 -9.61 16.33
C GLU A 38 -7.93 -9.71 14.81
N ALA A 39 -7.34 -8.75 14.08
CA ALA A 39 -7.24 -8.84 12.62
C ALA A 39 -6.44 -10.08 12.20
N LEU A 40 -5.30 -10.36 12.85
CA LEU A 40 -4.49 -11.56 12.59
C LEU A 40 -5.24 -12.86 12.93
N ARG A 41 -5.97 -12.89 14.05
CA ARG A 41 -6.84 -14.02 14.41
C ARG A 41 -7.93 -14.24 13.37
N THR A 42 -8.52 -13.17 12.84
CA THR A 42 -9.51 -13.21 11.76
C THR A 42 -8.90 -13.80 10.49
N VAL A 43 -7.69 -13.39 10.10
CA VAL A 43 -6.98 -14.00 8.95
C VAL A 43 -6.87 -15.50 9.10
N ARG A 44 -6.56 -15.99 10.30
CA ARG A 44 -6.40 -17.43 10.56
C ARG A 44 -7.72 -18.19 10.55
N ARG A 45 -8.77 -17.62 11.14
CA ARG A 45 -10.03 -18.33 11.46
C ARG A 45 -11.09 -18.19 10.36
N ASP A 46 -11.14 -17.06 9.64
CA ASP A 46 -12.14 -16.81 8.60
C ASP A 46 -11.56 -17.03 7.19
N ALA A 47 -11.83 -18.21 6.63
CA ALA A 47 -11.39 -18.58 5.29
C ALA A 47 -12.14 -17.86 4.17
N ALA A 48 -13.38 -17.41 4.38
CA ALA A 48 -14.15 -16.71 3.37
C ALA A 48 -13.61 -15.28 3.20
N SER A 49 -13.49 -14.55 4.31
CA SER A 49 -12.91 -13.21 4.33
C SER A 49 -11.49 -13.20 3.74
N ARG A 50 -10.65 -14.15 4.13
CA ARG A 50 -9.27 -14.28 3.60
C ARG A 50 -9.26 -14.48 2.08
N ARG A 51 -10.12 -15.35 1.54
CA ARG A 51 -10.19 -15.60 0.09
C ARG A 51 -10.59 -14.35 -0.68
N THR A 52 -11.57 -13.59 -0.18
CA THR A 52 -11.98 -12.32 -0.80
C THR A 52 -10.82 -11.34 -0.90
N LYS A 53 -10.02 -11.21 0.16
CA LYS A 53 -8.86 -10.29 0.17
C LYS A 53 -7.74 -10.76 -0.74
N ILE A 54 -7.46 -12.07 -0.81
CA ILE A 54 -6.49 -12.63 -1.74
C ILE A 54 -6.89 -12.30 -3.18
N ALA A 55 -8.15 -12.53 -3.55
CA ALA A 55 -8.64 -12.22 -4.90
C ALA A 55 -8.48 -10.72 -5.23
N ALA A 56 -8.84 -9.84 -4.30
CA ALA A 56 -8.64 -8.40 -4.45
C ALA A 56 -7.16 -8.02 -4.57
N ALA A 57 -6.28 -8.65 -3.79
CA ALA A 57 -4.84 -8.39 -3.83
C ALA A 57 -4.21 -8.84 -5.14
N SER A 58 -4.56 -10.04 -5.63
CA SER A 58 -4.13 -10.52 -6.95
C SER A 58 -4.54 -9.56 -8.06
N ALA A 59 -5.81 -9.16 -8.10
CA ALA A 59 -6.29 -8.19 -9.09
C ALA A 59 -5.56 -6.84 -9.02
N LEU A 60 -5.21 -6.37 -7.82
CA LEU A 60 -4.41 -5.15 -7.64
C LEU A 60 -2.99 -5.33 -8.18
N VAL A 61 -2.33 -6.45 -7.87
CA VAL A 61 -0.99 -6.77 -8.37
C VAL A 61 -0.99 -6.82 -9.89
N ASP A 62 -1.92 -7.54 -10.51
CA ASP A 62 -1.97 -7.66 -11.97
C ASP A 62 -2.18 -6.30 -12.64
N ARG A 63 -3.07 -5.46 -12.09
CA ARG A 63 -3.39 -4.15 -12.64
C ARG A 63 -2.26 -3.13 -12.44
N ALA A 64 -1.62 -3.12 -11.27
CA ALA A 64 -0.78 -2.00 -10.85
C ALA A 64 0.70 -2.37 -10.65
N PHE A 65 1.04 -3.63 -10.44
CA PHE A 65 2.40 -4.06 -10.10
C PHE A 65 2.96 -5.15 -11.01
N SER A 66 2.20 -5.59 -12.03
CA SER A 66 2.71 -6.47 -13.08
C SER A 66 3.82 -5.81 -13.89
N PHE A 67 4.62 -6.63 -14.55
CA PHE A 67 5.68 -6.16 -15.43
C PHE A 67 5.14 -5.22 -16.51
N ASP A 68 4.05 -5.60 -17.18
CA ASP A 68 3.43 -4.78 -18.23
C ASP A 68 2.90 -3.45 -17.67
N ALA A 69 2.23 -3.47 -16.51
CA ALA A 69 1.76 -2.25 -15.87
C ALA A 69 2.92 -1.32 -15.49
N TYR A 70 4.06 -1.89 -15.05
CA TYR A 70 5.26 -1.12 -14.76
C TYR A 70 5.87 -0.51 -16.02
N VAL A 71 6.08 -1.31 -17.07
CA VAL A 71 6.64 -0.87 -18.35
C VAL A 71 5.78 0.24 -18.96
N GLY A 72 4.46 0.07 -18.95
CA GLY A 72 3.53 1.10 -19.43
C GLY A 72 3.65 2.43 -18.68
N ARG A 73 3.75 2.39 -17.34
CA ARG A 73 3.98 3.60 -16.53
C ARG A 73 5.33 4.25 -16.80
N LEU A 74 6.38 3.44 -16.95
CA LEU A 74 7.72 3.94 -17.24
C LEU A 74 7.75 4.61 -18.62
N ALA A 75 7.17 3.99 -19.64
CA ALA A 75 7.08 4.55 -20.98
C ALA A 75 6.35 5.89 -20.96
N ALA A 76 5.14 5.96 -20.39
CA ALA A 76 4.38 7.21 -20.26
C ALA A 76 5.17 8.30 -19.51
N ARG A 77 5.94 7.91 -18.48
CA ARG A 77 6.79 8.85 -17.76
C ARG A 77 7.95 9.36 -18.62
N LEU A 78 8.58 8.48 -19.40
CA LEU A 78 9.63 8.87 -20.33
C LEU A 78 9.10 9.78 -21.45
N GLU A 79 7.92 9.51 -21.99
CA GLU A 79 7.26 10.39 -22.97
C GLU A 79 7.04 11.79 -22.41
N THR A 80 6.55 11.87 -21.17
CA THR A 80 6.36 13.14 -20.45
C THR A 80 7.67 13.89 -20.26
N LEU A 81 8.75 13.18 -19.91
CA LEU A 81 10.05 13.80 -19.63
C LEU A 81 10.82 14.20 -20.90
N LEU A 82 10.65 13.45 -21.99
CA LEU A 82 11.42 13.61 -23.21
C LEU A 82 10.66 14.37 -24.31
N GLY A 83 9.37 14.66 -24.11
CA GLY A 83 8.54 15.38 -25.08
C GLY A 83 8.39 14.65 -26.42
N ARG A 84 8.53 13.31 -26.43
CA ARG A 84 8.43 12.44 -27.60
C ARG A 84 7.57 11.22 -27.26
N GLU A 85 6.71 10.78 -28.17
CA GLU A 85 6.03 9.48 -28.07
C GLU A 85 7.08 8.35 -28.17
N ILE A 86 7.07 7.42 -27.21
CA ILE A 86 7.93 6.24 -27.17
C ILE A 86 7.01 5.03 -27.27
N ARG A 87 6.88 4.48 -28.48
CA ARG A 87 6.18 3.22 -28.67
C ARG A 87 6.94 2.08 -27.98
N VAL A 88 6.32 1.51 -26.95
CA VAL A 88 6.76 0.24 -26.37
C VAL A 88 6.48 -0.86 -27.39
N LEU A 89 7.55 -1.46 -27.94
CA LEU A 89 7.45 -2.66 -28.76
C LEU A 89 7.28 -3.85 -27.81
N THR A 90 6.07 -4.37 -27.72
CA THR A 90 5.79 -5.67 -27.08
C THR A 90 6.10 -6.78 -28.10
N PRO A 91 6.72 -7.91 -27.70
CA PRO A 91 6.95 -9.05 -28.60
C PRO A 91 5.64 -9.72 -29.04
#